data_AF-A0AB37INK4-F1
#
_entry.id   AF-A0AB37INK4-F1
#
_cell.length_a   1.000
_cell.length_b   1.000
_cell.length_c   1.000
_cell.angle_alpha   90.00
_cell.angle_beta   90.00
_cell.angle_gamma   90.00
#
_symmetry.space_group_name_H-M   'P 1'
#
loop_
_entity.id
_entity.type
_entity.pdbx_description
1 polymer ?
#
loop_
_entity_poly.entity_id
_entity_poly.type
_entity_poly.pdbx_seq_one_letter_code
_entity_poly.pdbx_strand_id
1 'polypeptide(L)'
;MKKKILAGALVALFLLPINVFAAKGDQGVDWAIYQGDQGRFGYAHDKFAIAQIGGYNANGIYEQSTYKTQVASAIAQGKRAHTYIWYDTYGNMDIAKHTMDYFLPKIQTPKGSIVALDFEHGASSDRNANTETILYGMRRIKQAGYTPMYYSYKPFTLQYVDYQRIIKEFPNSLWIAGYPSYNVTPEPLYNYFPSMDGVAIWQFTSTYIAGGLDGNVDLTGITDNGYTGSDKPETDTPAINAGEETSEKPKSEIKTGDTVKVNFSANQWATGETIPQWVKGESYKVQQVDGNKILLANILSWIDKSNVELLPDSTTVAEQPSTTTHIVQYGETLSSIATQYGTTYQALASLNGLSNPNMIYAGQVLKVNEKVSTTRTYTVRSGDNLSSIASRLGTTYQALAQRNGLSNPNLIYPGQTLSY
;
A
#
# COMPACT_ATOMS: atom_id res chain seq x y z
N MET A 1 0.31 2.22 85.19
CA MET A 1 1.12 2.67 84.04
C MET A 1 0.40 2.33 82.74
N LYS A 2 0.53 3.21 81.74
CA LYS A 2 -0.16 3.25 80.45
C LYS A 2 0.26 2.10 79.49
N LYS A 3 -0.69 1.64 78.65
CA LYS A 3 -0.64 1.12 77.25
C LYS A 3 0.57 0.23 76.86
N LYS A 4 0.40 -0.90 76.15
CA LYS A 4 -0.05 -0.95 74.74
C LYS A 4 -0.47 -2.36 74.33
N ILE A 5 -1.54 -2.41 73.56
CA ILE A 5 -2.04 -3.52 72.74
C ILE A 5 -1.06 -3.72 71.57
N LEU A 6 -0.63 -4.96 71.34
CA LEU A 6 0.10 -5.36 70.13
C LEU A 6 -0.94 -5.83 69.10
N ALA A 7 -1.27 -4.95 68.15
CA ALA A 7 -2.05 -5.32 66.98
C ALA A 7 -1.10 -5.95 65.94
N GLY A 8 -1.30 -7.24 65.65
CA GLY A 8 -0.68 -7.90 64.51
C GLY A 8 -1.28 -7.35 63.22
N ALA A 9 -0.46 -6.69 62.40
CA ALA A 9 -0.87 -6.20 61.10
C ALA A 9 -1.02 -7.37 60.12
N LEU A 10 -2.27 -7.64 59.70
CA LEU A 10 -2.56 -8.37 58.47
C LEU A 10 -1.97 -7.55 57.30
N VAL A 11 -0.99 -8.10 56.60
CA VAL A 11 -0.58 -7.59 55.29
C VAL A 11 -1.67 -8.00 54.31
N ALA A 12 -2.61 -7.09 54.07
CA ALA A 12 -3.53 -7.20 52.94
C ALA A 12 -2.72 -6.97 51.66
N LEU A 13 -2.48 -8.05 50.92
CA LEU A 13 -1.96 -7.98 49.55
C LEU A 13 -3.01 -7.23 48.71
N PHE A 14 -2.74 -5.97 48.38
CA PHE A 14 -3.51 -5.23 47.38
C PHE A 14 -3.23 -5.87 46.02
N LEU A 15 -4.11 -6.79 45.62
CA LEU A 15 -4.28 -7.15 44.21
C LEU A 15 -4.90 -5.94 43.52
N LEU A 16 -4.05 -5.09 42.94
CA LEU A 16 -4.51 -4.09 41.99
C LEU A 16 -5.19 -4.82 40.82
N PRO A 17 -6.39 -4.41 40.39
CA PRO A 17 -7.01 -4.98 39.21
C PRO A 17 -6.12 -4.63 38.01
N ILE A 18 -5.46 -5.65 37.46
CA ILE A 18 -4.85 -5.56 36.15
C ILE A 18 -6.03 -5.46 35.20
N ASN A 19 -6.30 -4.26 34.68
CA ASN A 19 -7.22 -4.09 33.56
C ASN A 19 -6.57 -4.79 32.36
N VAL A 20 -6.92 -6.06 32.17
CA VAL A 20 -6.69 -6.75 30.91
C VAL A 20 -7.65 -6.10 29.92
N PHE A 21 -7.20 -5.03 29.27
CA PHE A 21 -7.89 -4.53 28.09
C PHE A 21 -7.88 -5.68 27.09
N ALA A 22 -9.07 -6.17 26.72
CA ALA A 22 -9.19 -7.01 25.54
C ALA A 22 -8.60 -6.21 24.38
N ALA A 23 -7.52 -6.72 23.78
CA ALA A 23 -6.87 -6.04 22.68
C ALA A 23 -7.90 -5.76 21.60
N LYS A 24 -7.99 -4.50 21.13
CA LYS A 24 -9.01 -4.12 20.16
C LYS A 24 -8.90 -4.99 18.90
N GLY A 25 -7.66 -5.21 18.44
CA GLY A 25 -7.36 -6.12 17.34
C GLY A 25 -7.76 -5.59 15.97
N ASP A 26 -8.17 -4.31 15.89
CA ASP A 26 -8.42 -3.66 14.61
C ASP A 26 -7.13 -3.67 13.79
N GLN A 27 -7.23 -4.13 12.55
CA GLN A 27 -6.12 -4.09 11.60
C GLN A 27 -6.23 -2.89 10.67
N GLY A 28 -5.09 -2.46 10.18
CA GLY A 28 -4.98 -1.32 9.29
C GLY A 28 -3.63 -1.32 8.60
N VAL A 29 -3.39 -0.25 7.87
CA VAL A 29 -2.23 -0.09 7.00
C VAL A 29 -1.59 1.26 7.26
N ASP A 30 -0.36 1.43 6.82
CA ASP A 30 0.24 2.75 6.67
C ASP A 30 0.67 2.95 5.22
N TRP A 31 0.62 4.22 4.79
CA TRP A 31 0.79 4.60 3.40
C TRP A 31 1.82 5.71 3.25
N ALA A 32 2.60 5.59 2.20
CA ALA A 32 3.38 6.67 1.62
C ALA A 32 2.95 6.84 0.15
N ILE A 33 3.74 7.59 -0.63
CA ILE A 33 3.51 7.77 -2.08
C ILE A 33 3.39 6.45 -2.87
N TYR A 34 3.98 5.37 -2.37
CA TYR A 34 4.04 4.08 -3.06
C TYR A 34 2.67 3.39 -3.19
N GLN A 35 1.69 3.77 -2.37
CA GLN A 35 0.33 3.22 -2.43
C GLN A 35 -0.61 4.06 -3.32
N GLY A 36 -0.07 5.01 -4.09
CA GLY A 36 -0.82 5.84 -5.03
C GLY A 36 -1.71 6.88 -4.33
N ASP A 37 -2.38 7.71 -5.13
CA ASP A 37 -3.12 8.88 -4.64
C ASP A 37 -4.25 8.52 -3.67
N GLN A 38 -4.86 7.34 -3.82
CA GLN A 38 -6.00 6.91 -3.00
C GLN A 38 -5.60 5.97 -1.86
N GLY A 39 -4.33 5.59 -1.76
CA GLY A 39 -3.87 4.57 -0.85
C GLY A 39 -4.38 3.18 -1.22
N ARG A 40 -3.95 2.17 -0.46
CA ARG A 40 -4.32 0.77 -0.69
C ARG A 40 -4.49 0.01 0.61
N PHE A 41 -5.72 -0.45 0.87
CA PHE A 41 -5.99 -1.42 1.94
C PHE A 41 -5.61 -2.84 1.51
N GLY A 42 -5.26 -3.68 2.48
CA GLY A 42 -4.96 -5.09 2.24
C GLY A 42 -6.23 -5.92 2.15
N TYR A 43 -7.16 -5.71 3.09
CA TYR A 43 -8.36 -6.52 3.24
C TYR A 43 -9.59 -5.68 3.59
N ALA A 44 -10.78 -6.23 3.31
CA ALA A 44 -12.05 -5.53 3.57
C ALA A 44 -12.26 -5.20 5.06
N HIS A 45 -11.69 -6.01 5.95
CA HIS A 45 -11.78 -5.82 7.40
C HIS A 45 -10.90 -4.70 7.94
N ASP A 46 -9.95 -4.17 7.17
CA ASP A 46 -9.08 -3.07 7.60
C ASP A 46 -9.92 -1.87 8.06
N LYS A 47 -9.53 -1.21 9.14
CA LYS A 47 -10.34 -0.17 9.80
C LYS A 47 -9.69 1.21 9.81
N PHE A 48 -8.37 1.28 9.61
CA PHE A 48 -7.64 2.53 9.66
C PHE A 48 -6.45 2.55 8.69
N ALA A 49 -6.03 3.77 8.32
CA ALA A 49 -4.82 4.03 7.57
C ALA A 49 -4.00 5.14 8.25
N ILE A 50 -2.68 5.00 8.29
CA ILE A 50 -1.76 6.05 8.77
C ILE A 50 -0.96 6.58 7.56
N ALA A 51 -1.27 7.78 7.09
CA ALA A 51 -0.69 8.34 5.86
C ALA A 51 0.51 9.27 6.14
N GLN A 52 1.56 9.16 5.34
CA GLN A 52 2.74 10.03 5.45
C GLN A 52 2.43 11.41 4.88
N ILE A 53 2.63 12.46 5.67
CA ILE A 53 2.53 13.84 5.18
C ILE A 53 3.80 14.33 4.47
N GLY A 54 4.93 13.68 4.78
CA GLY A 54 6.27 14.12 4.45
C GLY A 54 7.17 13.99 5.67
N GLY A 55 8.24 14.77 5.71
CA GLY A 55 9.09 14.84 6.87
C GLY A 55 10.39 15.59 6.64
N TYR A 56 11.37 15.34 7.49
CA TYR A 56 12.71 15.87 7.39
C TYR A 56 13.71 14.73 7.27
N ASN A 57 14.56 14.74 6.24
CA ASN A 57 15.66 13.78 6.07
C ASN A 57 16.99 14.53 5.84
N ALA A 58 18.04 13.81 5.42
CA ALA A 58 19.36 14.40 5.16
C ALA A 58 19.35 15.56 4.13
N ASN A 59 18.33 15.62 3.27
CA ASN A 59 18.15 16.68 2.26
C ASN A 59 17.21 17.80 2.72
N GLY A 60 16.72 17.77 3.96
CA GLY A 60 15.80 18.75 4.53
C GLY A 60 14.34 18.31 4.50
N ILE A 61 13.43 19.29 4.52
CA ILE A 61 11.99 19.09 4.47
C ILE A 61 11.56 18.58 3.09
N TYR A 62 10.70 17.57 3.06
CA TYR A 62 10.01 17.11 1.85
C TYR A 62 8.54 16.80 2.16
N GLU A 63 7.65 17.00 1.19
CA GLU A 63 6.22 16.68 1.31
C GLU A 63 5.88 15.42 0.51
N GLN A 64 4.81 14.73 0.91
CA GLN A 64 4.22 13.66 0.12
C GLN A 64 2.99 14.18 -0.64
N SER A 65 3.06 14.18 -1.98
CA SER A 65 1.97 14.70 -2.83
C SER A 65 0.66 13.94 -2.65
N THR A 66 0.73 12.67 -2.26
CA THR A 66 -0.42 11.76 -2.08
C THR A 66 -1.13 11.94 -0.74
N TYR A 67 -0.53 12.64 0.24
CA TYR A 67 -1.04 12.70 1.62
C TYR A 67 -2.51 13.14 1.68
N LYS A 68 -2.81 14.26 1.02
CA LYS A 68 -4.14 14.88 1.08
C LYS A 68 -5.21 13.95 0.49
N THR A 69 -4.92 13.36 -0.66
CA THR A 69 -5.83 12.45 -1.35
C THR A 69 -5.97 11.12 -0.61
N GLN A 70 -4.90 10.63 0.03
CA GLN A 70 -4.93 9.42 0.86
C GLN A 70 -5.78 9.60 2.13
N VAL A 71 -5.62 10.72 2.83
CA VAL A 71 -6.46 11.05 4.00
C VAL A 71 -7.93 11.15 3.60
N ALA A 72 -8.23 11.88 2.52
CA ALA A 72 -9.59 12.01 2.01
C ALA A 72 -10.19 10.65 1.61
N SER A 73 -9.41 9.80 0.92
CA SER A 73 -9.82 8.47 0.50
C SER A 73 -10.18 7.56 1.68
N ALA A 74 -9.35 7.54 2.73
CA ALA A 74 -9.64 6.74 3.92
C ALA A 74 -10.94 7.19 4.61
N ILE A 75 -11.12 8.50 4.79
CA ILE A 75 -12.33 9.06 5.41
C ILE A 75 -13.57 8.76 4.57
N ALA A 76 -13.50 8.94 3.24
CA ALA A 76 -14.60 8.67 2.32
C ALA A 76 -15.03 7.19 2.33
N GLN A 77 -14.09 6.28 2.60
CA GLN A 77 -14.35 4.85 2.76
C GLN A 77 -14.86 4.47 4.17
N GLY A 78 -15.16 5.46 5.02
CA GLY A 78 -15.60 5.25 6.40
C GLY A 78 -14.51 4.63 7.28
N LYS A 79 -13.23 4.81 6.93
CA LYS A 79 -12.07 4.33 7.70
C LYS A 79 -11.49 5.48 8.53
N ARG A 80 -10.73 5.13 9.56
CA ARG A 80 -10.04 6.09 10.42
C ARG A 80 -8.72 6.48 9.77
N ALA A 81 -8.51 7.78 9.57
CA ALA A 81 -7.30 8.32 8.95
C ALA A 81 -6.40 8.95 10.02
N HIS A 82 -5.13 8.60 9.95
CA HIS A 82 -4.09 9.09 10.85
C HIS A 82 -2.91 9.60 10.03
N THR A 83 -1.99 10.32 10.68
CA THR A 83 -0.84 10.93 10.02
C THR A 83 0.45 10.41 10.62
N TYR A 84 1.51 10.29 9.82
CA TYR A 84 2.87 10.21 10.33
C TYR A 84 3.83 11.14 9.59
N ILE A 85 4.90 11.53 10.27
CA ILE A 85 5.94 12.45 9.81
C ILE A 85 7.29 11.73 9.89
N TRP A 86 8.03 11.64 8.79
CA TRP A 86 9.43 11.17 8.81
C TRP A 86 10.29 12.18 9.57
N TYR A 87 11.01 11.72 10.60
CA TYR A 87 11.50 12.60 11.67
C TYR A 87 13.00 12.50 11.94
N ASP A 88 13.86 12.50 10.92
CA ASP A 88 15.32 12.46 11.10
C ASP A 88 15.85 13.77 11.72
N THR A 89 15.84 13.87 13.05
CA THR A 89 16.28 15.11 13.73
C THR A 89 17.78 15.16 13.98
N TYR A 90 18.51 14.05 13.91
CA TYR A 90 19.94 13.97 14.22
C TYR A 90 20.29 14.52 15.62
N GLY A 91 19.40 14.31 16.60
CA GLY A 91 19.50 14.92 17.94
C GLY A 91 19.42 16.46 17.97
N ASN A 92 19.09 17.11 16.86
CA ASN A 92 19.08 18.57 16.73
C ASN A 92 17.66 19.15 16.97
N MET A 93 17.54 19.97 18.02
CA MET A 93 16.28 20.60 18.41
C MET A 93 15.76 21.63 17.41
N ASP A 94 16.62 22.28 16.64
CA ASP A 94 16.18 23.26 15.64
C ASP A 94 15.58 22.57 14.41
N ILE A 95 16.09 21.39 14.04
CA ILE A 95 15.44 20.52 13.05
C ILE A 95 14.08 20.06 13.56
N ALA A 96 14.00 19.62 14.82
CA ALA A 96 12.75 19.21 15.44
C ALA A 96 11.69 20.33 15.41
N LYS A 97 12.06 21.55 15.83
CA LYS A 97 11.20 22.75 15.76
C LYS A 97 10.76 23.04 14.33
N HIS A 98 11.71 23.15 13.40
CA HIS A 98 11.41 23.47 12.00
C HIS A 98 10.44 22.46 11.38
N THR A 99 10.66 21.17 11.63
CA THR A 99 9.79 20.09 11.14
C THR A 99 8.38 20.20 11.72
N MET A 100 8.25 20.38 13.03
CA MET A 100 6.92 20.50 13.66
C MET A 100 6.17 21.75 13.23
N ASP A 101 6.85 22.90 13.17
CA ASP A 101 6.25 24.17 12.74
C ASP A 101 5.80 24.11 11.27
N TYR A 102 6.50 23.33 10.44
CA TYR A 102 6.14 23.16 9.04
C TYR A 102 4.92 22.23 8.86
N PHE A 103 4.91 21.05 9.50
CA PHE A 103 3.91 20.02 9.22
C PHE A 103 2.63 20.12 10.04
N LEU A 104 2.68 20.51 11.32
CA LEU A 104 1.48 20.52 12.17
C LEU A 104 0.31 21.36 11.60
N PRO A 105 0.55 22.54 10.99
CA PRO A 105 -0.53 23.32 10.37
C PRO A 105 -1.10 22.68 9.09
N LYS A 106 -0.41 21.70 8.50
CA LYS A 106 -0.78 21.04 7.23
C LYS A 106 -1.51 19.72 7.42
N ILE A 107 -1.61 19.22 8.65
CA ILE A 107 -2.28 17.94 8.96
C ILE A 107 -3.78 18.06 8.69
N GLN A 108 -4.32 17.11 7.93
CA GLN A 108 -5.72 17.08 7.49
C GLN A 108 -6.57 16.00 8.17
N THR A 109 -5.96 15.18 9.03
CA THR A 109 -6.72 14.20 9.82
C THR A 109 -7.47 14.90 10.96
N PRO A 110 -8.57 14.31 11.47
CA PRO A 110 -9.39 14.94 12.51
C PRO A 110 -8.60 15.23 13.79
N LYS A 111 -9.01 16.26 14.55
CA LYS A 111 -8.45 16.46 15.90
C LYS A 111 -8.71 15.23 16.76
N GLY A 112 -7.78 14.92 17.63
CA GLY A 112 -7.74 13.66 18.40
C GLY A 112 -7.12 12.49 17.63
N SER A 113 -7.09 12.51 16.29
CA SER A 113 -6.42 11.45 15.51
C SER A 113 -4.92 11.36 15.82
N ILE A 114 -4.33 10.20 15.51
CA ILE A 114 -2.90 9.96 15.70
C ILE A 114 -2.09 10.84 14.75
N VAL A 115 -1.04 11.45 15.30
CA VAL A 115 0.11 11.95 14.54
C VAL A 115 1.36 11.27 15.11
N ALA A 116 1.96 10.40 14.31
CA ALA A 116 3.16 9.68 14.68
C ALA A 116 4.43 10.40 14.21
N LEU A 117 5.47 10.37 15.03
CA LEU A 117 6.84 10.70 14.64
C LEU A 117 7.54 9.40 14.26
N ASP A 118 7.87 9.27 12.98
CA ASP A 118 8.62 8.15 12.44
C ASP A 118 10.11 8.44 12.64
N PHE A 119 10.68 7.82 13.68
CA PHE A 119 12.07 7.98 14.09
C PHE A 119 12.74 6.61 14.15
N GLU A 120 13.08 6.10 12.97
CA GLU A 120 13.76 4.82 12.75
C GLU A 120 15.11 4.95 12.05
N HIS A 121 15.47 6.20 11.74
CA HIS A 121 16.71 6.62 11.14
C HIS A 121 17.09 7.99 11.73
N GLY A 122 18.22 8.57 11.27
CA GLY A 122 18.58 9.94 11.60
C GLY A 122 18.87 10.17 13.08
N ALA A 123 19.27 9.14 13.83
CA ALA A 123 19.70 9.28 15.21
C ALA A 123 21.15 9.78 15.29
N SER A 124 21.42 10.67 16.24
CA SER A 124 22.79 10.97 16.68
C SER A 124 23.29 9.91 17.66
N SER A 125 24.58 9.95 17.99
CA SER A 125 25.13 9.15 19.10
C SER A 125 24.65 9.60 20.48
N ASP A 126 24.07 10.81 20.59
CA ASP A 126 23.53 11.32 21.85
C ASP A 126 22.08 10.87 22.02
N ARG A 127 21.92 9.77 22.78
CA ARG A 127 20.62 9.19 23.14
C ARG A 127 19.71 10.17 23.87
N ASN A 128 20.26 11.08 24.69
CA ASN A 128 19.45 12.07 25.38
C ASN A 128 18.93 13.12 24.39
N ALA A 129 19.78 13.63 23.51
CA ALA A 129 19.39 14.60 22.49
C ALA A 129 18.31 14.03 21.56
N ASN A 130 18.47 12.80 21.08
CA ASN A 130 17.44 12.11 20.28
C ASN A 130 16.11 12.00 21.05
N THR A 131 16.17 11.66 22.34
CA THR A 131 14.95 11.52 23.16
C THR A 131 14.25 12.87 23.38
N GLU A 132 15.01 13.95 23.58
CA GLU A 132 14.43 15.29 23.74
C GLU A 132 13.74 15.79 22.48
N THR A 133 14.29 15.54 21.29
CA THR A 133 13.65 15.97 20.04
C THR A 133 12.33 15.23 19.81
N ILE A 134 12.27 13.93 20.11
CA ILE A 134 11.05 13.13 20.06
C ILE A 134 10.01 13.65 21.07
N LEU A 135 10.40 13.83 22.34
CA LEU A 135 9.49 14.36 23.37
C LEU A 135 8.99 15.76 23.02
N TYR A 136 9.84 16.62 22.46
CA TYR A 136 9.44 17.92 21.94
C TYR A 136 8.36 17.79 20.86
N GLY A 137 8.59 16.97 19.84
CA GLY A 137 7.62 16.74 18.78
C GLY A 137 6.29 16.19 19.29
N MET A 138 6.32 15.20 20.18
CA MET A 138 5.11 14.61 20.78
C MET A 138 4.33 15.61 21.64
N ARG A 139 5.00 16.47 22.40
CA ARG A 139 4.35 17.57 23.14
C ARG A 139 3.66 18.54 22.18
N ARG A 140 4.31 18.90 21.07
CA ARG A 140 3.76 19.80 20.05
C ARG A 140 2.54 19.18 19.35
N ILE A 141 2.57 17.88 19.06
CA ILE A 141 1.42 17.12 18.54
C ILE A 141 0.23 17.21 19.50
N LYS A 142 0.46 16.93 20.79
CA LYS A 142 -0.59 17.02 21.82
C LYS A 142 -1.15 18.43 21.96
N GLN A 143 -0.28 19.45 21.97
CA GLN A 143 -0.69 20.86 22.02
C GLN A 143 -1.52 21.26 20.79
N ALA A 144 -1.24 20.69 19.62
CA ALA A 144 -2.02 20.89 18.41
C ALA A 144 -3.36 20.12 18.38
N GLY A 145 -3.71 19.42 19.47
CA GLY A 145 -4.98 18.72 19.63
C GLY A 145 -5.03 17.33 19.00
N TYR A 146 -3.88 16.69 18.80
CA TYR A 146 -3.78 15.33 18.24
C TYR A 146 -3.27 14.32 19.27
N THR A 147 -3.44 13.04 18.99
CA THR A 147 -2.85 11.94 19.79
C THR A 147 -1.39 11.73 19.38
N PRO A 148 -0.41 11.99 20.26
CA PRO A 148 1.00 11.81 19.94
C PRO A 148 1.41 10.34 19.94
N MET A 149 2.21 9.96 18.95
CA MET A 149 2.74 8.59 18.82
C MET A 149 4.21 8.61 18.37
N TYR A 150 4.98 7.65 18.86
CA TYR A 150 6.36 7.39 18.44
C TYR A 150 6.39 6.10 17.62
N TYR A 151 6.90 6.17 16.40
CA TYR A 151 7.12 5.00 15.54
C TYR A 151 8.60 4.68 15.38
N SER A 152 8.95 3.40 15.45
CA SER A 152 10.28 2.85 15.18
C SER A 152 10.28 1.31 15.21
N TYR A 153 11.46 0.67 15.23
CA TYR A 153 11.63 -0.76 15.50
C TYR A 153 12.52 -1.01 16.72
N LYS A 154 12.27 -2.14 17.42
CA LYS A 154 12.84 -2.42 18.76
C LYS A 154 14.36 -2.25 18.87
N PRO A 155 15.21 -2.88 18.04
CA PRO A 155 16.66 -2.68 18.10
C PRO A 155 17.10 -1.22 18.06
N PHE A 156 16.54 -0.43 17.14
CA PHE A 156 16.88 0.99 17.00
C PHE A 156 16.44 1.80 18.21
N THR A 157 15.20 1.61 18.67
CA THR A 157 14.69 2.29 19.87
C THR A 157 15.58 2.01 21.08
N LEU A 158 15.93 0.75 21.34
CA LEU A 158 16.75 0.38 22.50
C LEU A 158 18.17 0.95 22.42
N GLN A 159 18.71 1.11 21.22
CA GLN A 159 20.04 1.68 21.01
C GLN A 159 20.06 3.21 21.15
N TYR A 160 19.10 3.91 20.54
CA TYR A 160 19.20 5.35 20.31
C TYR A 160 18.22 6.21 21.12
N VAL A 161 17.24 5.61 21.80
CA VAL A 161 16.14 6.36 22.45
C VAL A 161 15.90 5.86 23.88
N ASP A 162 15.66 6.77 24.81
CA ASP A 162 15.15 6.43 26.14
C ASP A 162 13.62 6.42 26.13
N TYR A 163 13.05 5.37 25.52
CA TYR A 163 11.61 5.23 25.33
C TYR A 163 10.82 5.14 26.65
N GLN A 164 11.47 4.78 27.75
CA GLN A 164 10.85 4.76 29.07
C GLN A 164 10.43 6.19 29.50
N ARG A 165 11.17 7.22 29.07
CA ARG A 165 10.78 8.61 29.24
C ARG A 165 9.60 8.99 28.37
N ILE A 166 9.53 8.46 27.14
CA ILE A 166 8.39 8.65 26.24
C ILE A 166 7.12 8.09 26.90
N ILE A 167 7.11 6.82 27.29
CA ILE A 167 5.90 6.19 27.84
C ILE A 167 5.53 6.68 29.24
N LYS A 168 6.48 7.27 29.98
CA LYS A 168 6.19 7.96 31.24
C LYS A 168 5.38 9.24 31.02
N GLU A 169 5.64 9.98 29.94
CA GLU A 169 4.91 11.21 29.62
C GLU A 169 3.67 10.95 28.73
N PHE A 170 3.78 9.99 27.83
CA PHE A 170 2.76 9.56 26.89
C PHE A 170 2.55 8.04 27.01
N PRO A 171 1.76 7.57 27.98
CA PRO A 171 1.48 6.14 28.11
C PRO A 171 0.81 5.57 26.85
N ASN A 172 1.10 4.31 26.51
CA ASN A 172 0.53 3.62 25.35
C ASN A 172 0.68 4.38 24.03
N SER A 173 1.87 4.94 23.77
CA SER A 173 2.11 5.80 22.61
C SER A 173 3.16 5.25 21.65
N LEU A 174 3.57 3.98 21.77
CA LEU A 174 4.54 3.39 20.85
C LEU A 174 3.83 2.63 19.73
N TRP A 175 4.25 2.89 18.51
CA TRP A 175 3.99 2.09 17.33
C TRP A 175 5.30 1.40 16.95
N ILE A 176 5.44 0.11 17.22
CA ILE A 176 6.72 -0.59 17.02
C ILE A 176 6.60 -1.58 15.87
N ALA A 177 7.54 -1.55 14.94
CA ALA A 177 7.70 -2.55 13.90
C ALA A 177 8.49 -3.77 14.39
N GLY A 178 8.05 -4.96 13.95
CA GLY A 178 8.72 -6.21 14.23
C GLY A 178 8.09 -7.35 13.44
N TYR A 179 8.88 -7.99 12.57
CA TYR A 179 8.37 -8.94 11.58
C TYR A 179 8.93 -10.35 11.79
N PRO A 180 8.11 -11.39 11.65
CA PRO A 180 8.58 -12.78 11.67
C PRO A 180 9.40 -13.15 10.42
N SER A 181 9.04 -12.55 9.27
CA SER A 181 9.66 -12.76 7.96
C SER A 181 9.18 -11.67 6.98
N TYR A 182 9.62 -11.76 5.72
CA TYR A 182 9.14 -10.92 4.60
C TYR A 182 8.16 -11.65 3.67
N ASN A 183 7.58 -12.75 4.14
CA ASN A 183 6.53 -13.45 3.40
C ASN A 183 5.19 -12.75 3.58
N VAL A 184 4.24 -13.02 2.68
CA VAL A 184 2.86 -12.53 2.81
C VAL A 184 2.30 -12.99 4.16
N THR A 185 1.97 -12.02 5.02
CA THR A 185 1.53 -12.25 6.40
C THR A 185 0.23 -11.47 6.65
N PRO A 186 -0.95 -12.05 6.40
CA PRO A 186 -2.24 -11.36 6.52
C PRO A 186 -2.73 -11.15 7.95
N GLU A 187 -2.07 -11.74 8.95
CA GLU A 187 -2.54 -11.75 10.33
C GLU A 187 -1.35 -11.62 11.30
N PRO A 188 -1.52 -10.93 12.43
CA PRO A 188 -0.47 -10.78 13.43
C PRO A 188 -0.08 -12.11 14.08
N LEU A 189 1.20 -12.46 14.02
CA LEU A 189 1.76 -13.64 14.70
C LEU A 189 2.26 -13.28 16.10
N TYR A 190 1.38 -13.23 17.09
CA TYR A 190 1.66 -12.67 18.43
C TYR A 190 2.86 -13.26 19.18
N ASN A 191 3.32 -14.47 18.84
CA ASN A 191 4.58 -15.03 19.36
C ASN A 191 5.84 -14.26 18.91
N TYR A 192 5.73 -13.41 17.89
CA TYR A 192 6.78 -12.51 17.40
C TYR A 192 6.60 -11.06 17.86
N PHE A 193 5.59 -10.79 18.70
CA PHE A 193 5.35 -9.45 19.20
C PHE A 193 6.61 -8.88 19.89
N PRO A 194 7.07 -7.67 19.54
CA PRO A 194 8.34 -7.11 20.00
C PRO A 194 8.46 -7.02 21.53
N SER A 195 7.35 -7.09 22.27
CA SER A 195 7.34 -7.15 23.74
C SER A 195 8.14 -6.00 24.36
N MET A 196 7.59 -4.80 24.22
CA MET A 196 8.06 -3.55 24.83
C MET A 196 6.90 -2.91 25.57
N ASP A 197 7.18 -2.19 26.66
CA ASP A 197 6.15 -1.47 27.40
C ASP A 197 5.59 -0.32 26.57
N GLY A 198 4.28 -0.07 26.67
CA GLY A 198 3.62 1.07 26.02
C GLY A 198 3.39 0.93 24.51
N VAL A 199 3.59 -0.26 23.94
CA VAL A 199 3.20 -0.55 22.55
C VAL A 199 1.68 -0.56 22.41
N ALA A 200 1.18 0.39 21.63
CA ALA A 200 -0.23 0.55 21.34
C ALA A 200 -0.60 0.11 19.92
N ILE A 201 0.33 0.26 18.97
CA ILE A 201 0.20 -0.28 17.61
C ILE A 201 1.43 -1.14 17.32
N TRP A 202 1.21 -2.28 16.66
CA TRP A 202 2.29 -3.13 16.16
C TRP A 202 2.22 -3.23 14.64
N GLN A 203 3.26 -2.79 13.95
CA GLN A 203 3.46 -3.11 12.54
C GLN A 203 4.05 -4.53 12.47
N PHE A 204 3.19 -5.50 12.18
CA PHE A 204 3.53 -6.92 12.30
C PHE A 204 4.11 -7.52 11.03
N THR A 205 4.04 -6.79 9.92
CA THR A 205 4.60 -7.18 8.63
C THR A 205 4.82 -5.97 7.73
N SER A 206 5.80 -6.06 6.84
CA SER A 206 5.93 -5.18 5.67
C SER A 206 5.35 -5.80 4.39
N THR A 207 4.72 -6.97 4.50
CA THR A 207 4.19 -7.74 3.37
C THR A 207 2.82 -8.29 3.76
N TYR A 208 1.90 -7.40 4.09
CA TYR A 208 0.52 -7.70 4.45
C TYR A 208 -0.23 -8.37 3.28
N ILE A 209 0.10 -7.99 2.05
CA ILE A 209 -0.39 -8.59 0.81
C ILE A 209 0.76 -8.86 -0.18
N ALA A 210 0.49 -9.65 -1.21
CA ALA A 210 1.43 -9.87 -2.30
C ALA A 210 1.82 -8.54 -2.97
N GLY A 211 3.13 -8.32 -3.11
CA GLY A 211 3.71 -7.07 -3.65
C GLY A 211 4.14 -6.05 -2.60
N GLY A 212 3.94 -6.32 -1.31
CA GLY A 212 4.37 -5.43 -0.22
C GLY A 212 3.28 -4.42 0.17
N LEU A 213 3.05 -4.31 1.48
CA LEU A 213 2.18 -3.35 2.14
C LEU A 213 2.37 -3.54 3.63
N ASP A 214 2.47 -2.46 4.38
CA ASP A 214 2.68 -2.56 5.82
C ASP A 214 1.35 -2.87 6.52
N GLY A 215 1.40 -3.87 7.39
CA GLY A 215 0.25 -4.38 8.14
C GLY A 215 0.37 -4.03 9.61
N ASN A 216 -0.66 -3.37 10.14
CA ASN A 216 -0.69 -2.85 11.50
C ASN A 216 -1.86 -3.43 12.30
N VAL A 217 -1.65 -3.63 13.59
CA VAL A 217 -2.71 -4.00 14.53
C VAL A 217 -2.75 -3.01 15.70
N ASP A 218 -3.93 -2.49 15.99
CA ASP A 218 -4.21 -1.67 17.17
C ASP A 218 -4.50 -2.58 18.38
N LEU A 219 -3.66 -2.49 19.40
CA LEU A 219 -3.73 -3.30 20.59
C LEU A 219 -4.56 -2.66 21.71
N THR A 220 -4.88 -1.37 21.60
CA THR A 220 -5.39 -0.57 22.73
C THR A 220 -6.70 0.16 22.41
N GLY A 221 -7.03 0.31 21.14
CA GLY A 221 -8.10 1.18 20.65
C GLY A 221 -7.66 2.62 20.42
N ILE A 222 -6.37 2.92 20.47
CA ILE A 222 -5.84 4.28 20.25
C ILE A 222 -6.22 4.85 18.87
N THR A 223 -6.48 3.99 17.88
CA THR A 223 -6.92 4.41 16.54
C THR A 223 -8.35 4.98 16.53
N ASP A 224 -9.14 4.79 17.59
CA ASP A 224 -10.44 5.46 17.75
C ASP A 224 -10.35 6.93 18.14
N ASN A 225 -9.20 7.38 18.64
CA ASN A 225 -9.07 8.76 19.08
C ASN A 225 -9.34 9.71 17.91
N GLY A 226 -10.21 10.69 18.15
CA GLY A 226 -10.69 11.62 17.12
C GLY A 226 -11.89 11.10 16.31
N TYR A 227 -12.45 9.93 16.64
CA TYR A 227 -13.58 9.31 15.95
C TYR A 227 -14.63 8.79 16.95
N THR A 228 -15.65 9.58 17.26
CA THR A 228 -16.68 9.22 18.27
C THR A 228 -17.94 8.55 17.70
N GLY A 229 -17.94 8.18 16.41
CA GLY A 229 -19.09 7.55 15.75
C GLY A 229 -20.23 8.52 15.37
N SER A 230 -20.22 9.76 15.87
CA SER A 230 -21.09 10.88 15.45
C SER A 230 -20.33 12.01 14.75
N ASP A 231 -19.01 12.06 14.90
CA ASP A 231 -18.15 13.06 14.28
C ASP A 231 -17.90 12.68 12.81
N LYS A 232 -18.72 13.22 11.91
CA LYS A 232 -18.24 13.48 10.55
C LYS A 232 -17.24 14.62 10.70
N PRO A 233 -15.95 14.43 10.41
CA PRO A 233 -14.99 15.52 10.56
C PRO A 233 -15.45 16.74 9.77
N GLU A 234 -15.38 17.94 10.37
CA GLU A 234 -15.50 19.18 9.61
C GLU A 234 -14.31 19.26 8.65
N THR A 235 -14.54 18.82 7.42
CA THR A 235 -13.59 18.96 6.33
C THR A 235 -13.89 20.25 5.61
N ASP A 236 -13.25 21.35 5.98
CA ASP A 236 -13.17 22.52 5.11
C ASP A 236 -12.19 22.17 3.96
N THR A 237 -12.68 21.35 3.04
CA THR A 237 -11.91 20.81 1.92
C THR A 237 -12.62 21.21 0.62
N PRO A 238 -11.92 21.80 -0.38
CA PRO A 238 -12.50 22.13 -1.69
C PRO A 238 -13.18 20.96 -2.41
N ALA A 239 -12.91 19.73 -1.97
CA ALA A 239 -13.48 18.50 -2.49
C ALA A 239 -14.97 18.30 -2.15
N ILE A 240 -15.53 18.94 -1.11
CA ILE A 240 -16.97 18.83 -0.83
C ILE A 240 -17.78 19.45 -1.97
N ASN A 241 -17.33 20.57 -2.55
CA ASN A 241 -18.06 21.21 -3.65
C ASN A 241 -18.01 20.39 -4.96
N ALA A 242 -17.02 19.52 -5.15
CA ALA A 242 -16.98 18.59 -6.29
C ALA A 242 -17.71 17.26 -6.00
N GLY A 243 -17.77 16.84 -4.73
CA GLY A 243 -18.52 15.68 -4.28
C GLY A 243 -20.03 15.93 -4.18
N GLU A 244 -20.46 17.13 -3.80
CA GLU A 244 -21.88 17.50 -3.72
C GLU A 244 -22.52 17.69 -5.10
N GLU A 245 -21.75 18.02 -6.15
CA GLU A 245 -22.28 18.10 -7.53
C GLU A 245 -22.51 16.72 -8.19
N THR A 246 -22.09 15.60 -7.59
CA THR A 246 -22.10 14.29 -8.28
C THR A 246 -23.19 13.32 -7.82
N SER A 247 -24.11 13.76 -6.95
CA SER A 247 -25.32 12.97 -6.64
C SER A 247 -26.45 13.10 -7.68
N GLU A 248 -26.31 13.95 -8.71
CA GLU A 248 -27.44 14.28 -9.59
C GLU A 248 -27.37 13.80 -11.04
N LYS A 249 -26.27 13.20 -11.53
CA LYS A 249 -26.28 12.67 -12.91
C LYS A 249 -26.75 11.21 -12.93
N PRO A 250 -27.94 10.92 -13.49
CA PRO A 250 -28.50 9.57 -13.39
C PRO A 250 -27.62 8.58 -14.16
N LYS A 251 -27.39 7.39 -13.59
CA LYS A 251 -26.56 6.30 -14.17
C LYS A 251 -26.96 5.90 -15.60
N SER A 252 -28.19 6.25 -16.02
CA SER A 252 -28.66 6.12 -17.40
C SER A 252 -27.88 6.96 -18.41
N GLU A 253 -27.24 8.06 -17.98
CA GLU A 253 -26.53 9.01 -18.85
C GLU A 253 -25.06 8.66 -19.11
N ILE A 254 -24.55 7.57 -18.54
CA ILE A 254 -23.17 7.11 -18.79
C ILE A 254 -22.99 6.86 -20.29
N LYS A 255 -22.06 7.59 -20.90
CA LYS A 255 -21.73 7.56 -22.34
C LYS A 255 -20.25 7.20 -22.58
N THR A 256 -19.92 6.83 -23.80
CA THR A 256 -18.54 6.58 -24.22
C THR A 256 -17.66 7.81 -23.95
N GLY A 257 -16.48 7.60 -23.36
CA GLY A 257 -15.53 8.65 -22.99
C GLY A 257 -15.62 9.12 -21.53
N ASP A 258 -16.73 8.82 -20.85
CA ASP A 258 -16.91 9.11 -19.42
C ASP A 258 -15.90 8.32 -18.58
N THR A 259 -15.61 8.84 -17.38
CA THR A 259 -14.82 8.11 -16.38
C THR A 259 -15.76 7.54 -15.33
N VAL A 260 -15.63 6.24 -15.04
CA VAL A 260 -16.42 5.57 -14.01
C VAL A 260 -15.52 4.87 -13.01
N LYS A 261 -15.92 4.85 -11.73
CA LYS A 261 -15.28 4.06 -10.69
C LYS A 261 -16.03 2.75 -10.51
N VAL A 262 -15.32 1.62 -10.42
CA VAL A 262 -15.96 0.33 -10.13
C VAL A 262 -16.23 0.20 -8.64
N ASN A 263 -17.44 -0.20 -8.28
CA ASN A 263 -17.83 -0.30 -6.88
C ASN A 263 -17.17 -1.51 -6.21
N PHE A 264 -16.82 -1.39 -4.93
CA PHE A 264 -16.32 -2.52 -4.14
C PHE A 264 -17.33 -3.67 -3.99
N SER A 265 -18.62 -3.36 -4.10
CA SER A 265 -19.72 -4.33 -4.09
C SER A 265 -19.90 -5.07 -5.43
N ALA A 266 -19.19 -4.67 -6.49
CA ALA A 266 -19.28 -5.31 -7.80
C ALA A 266 -18.67 -6.72 -7.72
N ASN A 267 -19.46 -7.76 -8.00
CA ASN A 267 -19.03 -9.14 -7.81
C ASN A 267 -18.74 -9.86 -9.12
N GLN A 268 -19.54 -9.64 -10.16
CA GLN A 268 -19.41 -10.32 -11.45
C GLN A 268 -19.45 -9.32 -12.58
N TRP A 269 -18.64 -9.59 -13.60
CA TRP A 269 -18.74 -8.96 -14.91
C TRP A 269 -20.09 -9.31 -15.51
N ALA A 270 -20.55 -8.50 -16.45
CA ALA A 270 -21.78 -8.74 -17.18
C ALA A 270 -21.69 -9.96 -18.13
N THR A 271 -20.50 -10.56 -18.24
CA THR A 271 -20.17 -11.83 -18.91
C THR A 271 -20.18 -13.04 -17.96
N GLY A 272 -20.30 -12.82 -16.64
CA GLY A 272 -20.47 -13.85 -15.61
C GLY A 272 -19.22 -14.19 -14.80
N GLU A 273 -18.03 -13.80 -15.26
CA GLU A 273 -16.78 -13.99 -14.52
C GLU A 273 -16.71 -13.09 -13.28
N THR A 274 -15.96 -13.51 -12.26
CA THR A 274 -15.79 -12.70 -11.05
C THR A 274 -14.96 -11.46 -11.33
N ILE A 275 -15.39 -10.29 -10.85
CA ILE A 275 -14.61 -9.05 -10.94
C ILE A 275 -13.40 -9.16 -10.02
N PRO A 276 -12.17 -9.12 -10.55
CA PRO A 276 -10.97 -9.18 -9.72
C PRO A 276 -10.91 -8.04 -8.71
N GLN A 277 -10.36 -8.29 -7.52
CA GLN A 277 -10.31 -7.29 -6.46
C GLN A 277 -9.55 -6.01 -6.86
N TRP A 278 -8.53 -6.12 -7.71
CA TRP A 278 -7.74 -4.98 -8.21
C TRP A 278 -8.51 -4.06 -9.15
N VAL A 279 -9.67 -4.50 -9.66
CA VAL A 279 -10.55 -3.67 -10.48
C VAL A 279 -11.47 -2.81 -9.61
N LYS A 280 -11.80 -3.33 -8.42
CA LYS A 280 -12.78 -2.71 -7.55
C LYS A 280 -12.17 -1.49 -6.85
N GLY A 281 -12.89 -0.38 -6.86
CA GLY A 281 -12.42 0.91 -6.34
C GLY A 281 -11.60 1.72 -7.33
N GLU A 282 -11.18 1.14 -8.44
CA GLU A 282 -10.40 1.81 -9.47
C GLU A 282 -11.29 2.52 -10.50
N SER A 283 -10.70 3.52 -11.19
CA SER A 283 -11.40 4.34 -12.17
C SER A 283 -10.98 3.99 -13.60
N TYR A 284 -11.95 3.88 -14.49
CA TYR A 284 -11.75 3.48 -15.88
C TYR A 284 -12.52 4.37 -16.82
N LYS A 285 -11.98 4.55 -18.03
CA LYS A 285 -12.74 5.18 -19.12
C LYS A 285 -13.77 4.21 -19.67
N VAL A 286 -14.94 4.72 -20.01
CA VAL A 286 -15.98 3.96 -20.73
C VAL A 286 -15.61 3.93 -22.20
N GLN A 287 -15.30 2.73 -22.72
CA GLN A 287 -14.93 2.54 -24.11
C GLN A 287 -16.16 2.34 -25.01
N GLN A 288 -17.17 1.63 -24.52
CA GLN A 288 -18.43 1.39 -25.23
C GLN A 288 -19.58 1.29 -24.24
N VAL A 289 -20.79 1.55 -24.73
CA VAL A 289 -22.04 1.42 -23.98
C VAL A 289 -22.98 0.53 -24.78
N ASP A 290 -23.55 -0.47 -24.13
CA ASP A 290 -24.56 -1.37 -24.70
C ASP A 290 -25.69 -1.56 -23.67
N GLY A 291 -26.78 -0.81 -23.84
CA GLY A 291 -27.89 -0.78 -22.91
C GLY A 291 -27.47 -0.43 -21.48
N ASN A 292 -27.62 -1.41 -20.57
CA ASN A 292 -27.25 -1.27 -19.15
C ASN A 292 -25.81 -1.68 -18.85
N LYS A 293 -25.04 -2.09 -19.86
CA LYS A 293 -23.65 -2.53 -19.73
C LYS A 293 -22.72 -1.49 -20.32
N ILE A 294 -21.52 -1.42 -19.76
CA ILE A 294 -20.44 -0.57 -20.26
C ILE A 294 -19.16 -1.39 -20.37
N LEU A 295 -18.39 -1.14 -21.43
CA LEU A 295 -17.08 -1.72 -21.63
C LEU A 295 -16.04 -0.80 -20.99
N LEU A 296 -15.30 -1.32 -20.01
CA LEU A 296 -14.22 -0.56 -19.38
C LEU A 296 -12.96 -0.62 -20.26
N ALA A 297 -12.42 0.55 -20.62
CA ALA A 297 -11.16 0.67 -21.31
C ALA A 297 -10.03 0.01 -20.49
N ASN A 298 -9.02 -0.54 -21.17
CA ASN A 298 -7.85 -1.25 -20.62
C ASN A 298 -8.15 -2.62 -19.98
N ILE A 299 -9.36 -2.83 -19.45
CA ILE A 299 -9.80 -4.14 -18.97
C ILE A 299 -10.51 -4.92 -20.10
N LEU A 300 -11.18 -4.22 -21.01
CA LEU A 300 -11.97 -4.80 -22.09
C LEU A 300 -13.02 -5.81 -21.61
N SER A 301 -13.59 -5.58 -20.42
CA SER A 301 -14.67 -6.39 -19.85
C SER A 301 -15.92 -5.55 -19.61
N TRP A 302 -17.08 -6.17 -19.81
CA TRP A 302 -18.38 -5.53 -19.66
C TRP A 302 -18.83 -5.56 -18.21
N ILE A 303 -19.27 -4.42 -17.67
CA ILE A 303 -19.83 -4.30 -16.33
C ILE A 303 -21.21 -3.63 -16.40
N ASP A 304 -22.12 -4.02 -15.51
CA ASP A 304 -23.41 -3.34 -15.37
C ASP A 304 -23.25 -1.93 -14.78
N LYS A 305 -23.99 -0.96 -15.32
CA LYS A 305 -24.01 0.44 -14.86
C LYS A 305 -24.36 0.57 -13.38
N SER A 306 -25.07 -0.40 -12.80
CA SER A 306 -25.38 -0.43 -11.36
C SER A 306 -24.15 -0.62 -10.49
N ASN A 307 -23.11 -1.27 -11.01
CA ASN A 307 -21.87 -1.65 -10.31
C ASN A 307 -20.76 -0.61 -10.45
N VAL A 308 -21.08 0.57 -10.97
CA VAL A 308 -20.15 1.68 -11.12
C VAL A 308 -20.76 3.00 -10.64
N GLU A 309 -19.89 3.98 -10.45
CA GLU A 309 -20.19 5.38 -10.13
C GLU A 309 -19.58 6.29 -11.21
N LEU A 310 -20.36 7.23 -11.73
CA LEU A 310 -19.89 8.19 -12.73
C LEU A 310 -19.05 9.29 -12.04
N LEU A 311 -17.87 9.58 -12.59
CA LEU A 311 -16.97 10.62 -12.09
C LEU A 311 -17.10 11.91 -12.93
N PRO A 312 -16.80 13.10 -12.36
CA PRO A 312 -16.94 14.37 -13.07
C PRO A 312 -16.00 14.47 -14.29
N ASP A 313 -16.40 15.23 -15.31
CA ASP A 313 -15.68 15.35 -16.59
C ASP A 313 -14.25 15.92 -16.43
N SER A 314 -13.96 16.61 -15.32
CA SER A 314 -12.62 17.13 -14.97
C SER A 314 -11.68 16.08 -14.38
N THR A 315 -12.12 14.82 -14.21
CA THR A 315 -11.27 13.74 -13.68
C THR A 315 -10.29 13.26 -14.74
N THR A 316 -9.05 13.75 -14.67
CA THR A 316 -7.93 13.19 -15.42
C THR A 316 -7.56 11.83 -14.82
N VAL A 317 -7.89 10.74 -15.51
CA VAL A 317 -7.34 9.41 -15.21
C VAL A 317 -5.85 9.49 -15.55
N ALA A 318 -4.97 9.30 -14.56
CA ALA A 318 -3.54 9.22 -14.83
C ALA A 318 -3.30 8.11 -15.86
N GLU A 319 -2.62 8.44 -16.95
CA GLU A 319 -2.24 7.49 -18.00
C GLU A 319 -1.22 6.52 -17.40
N GLN A 320 -1.71 5.42 -16.82
CA GLN A 320 -0.87 4.32 -16.38
C GLN A 320 -0.22 3.71 -17.62
N PRO A 321 1.09 3.37 -17.59
CA PRO A 321 1.74 2.69 -18.71
C PRO A 321 0.94 1.44 -19.03
N SER A 322 0.59 1.27 -20.31
CA SER A 322 -0.26 0.19 -20.82
C SER A 322 0.32 -1.19 -20.51
N THR A 323 0.01 -1.69 -19.32
CA THR A 323 0.31 -3.05 -18.89
C THR A 323 -0.92 -3.88 -19.16
N THR A 324 -0.94 -4.54 -20.31
CA THR A 324 -1.92 -5.60 -20.57
C THR A 324 -1.73 -6.71 -19.53
N THR A 325 -2.79 -7.41 -19.15
CA THR A 325 -2.69 -8.60 -18.29
C THR A 325 -3.17 -9.83 -19.04
N HIS A 326 -2.62 -10.99 -18.71
CA HIS A 326 -3.00 -12.28 -19.25
C HIS A 326 -3.37 -13.22 -18.11
N ILE A 327 -4.55 -13.83 -18.20
CA ILE A 327 -5.01 -14.84 -17.25
C ILE A 327 -4.62 -16.21 -17.79
N VAL A 328 -3.73 -16.91 -17.10
CA VAL A 328 -3.26 -18.25 -17.47
C VAL A 328 -4.46 -19.20 -17.57
N GLN A 329 -4.64 -19.82 -18.73
CA GLN A 329 -5.65 -20.83 -18.99
C GLN A 329 -5.12 -22.24 -18.69
N TYR A 330 -6.04 -23.20 -18.54
CA TYR A 330 -5.67 -24.60 -18.32
C TYR A 330 -4.81 -25.13 -19.48
N GLY A 331 -3.60 -25.60 -19.16
CA GLY A 331 -2.64 -26.12 -20.14
C GLY A 331 -1.64 -25.10 -20.70
N GLU A 332 -1.73 -23.83 -20.30
CA GLU A 332 -0.73 -22.82 -20.69
C GLU A 332 0.54 -22.89 -19.84
N THR A 333 1.66 -22.51 -20.45
CA THR A 333 2.97 -22.39 -19.80
C THR A 333 3.44 -20.95 -19.91
N LEU A 334 4.35 -20.53 -19.03
CA LEU A 334 4.90 -19.17 -19.09
C LEU A 334 5.54 -18.88 -20.45
N SER A 335 6.10 -19.91 -21.09
CA SER A 335 6.67 -19.86 -22.43
C SER A 335 5.62 -19.71 -23.54
N SER A 336 4.49 -20.42 -23.50
CA SER A 336 3.41 -20.25 -24.49
C SER A 336 2.78 -18.86 -24.39
N ILE A 337 2.63 -18.35 -23.18
CA ILE A 337 2.09 -17.00 -22.92
C ILE A 337 3.08 -15.95 -23.37
N ALA A 338 4.35 -16.05 -22.99
CA ALA A 338 5.38 -15.11 -23.46
C ALA A 338 5.43 -15.03 -25.00
N THR A 339 5.26 -16.18 -25.67
CA THR A 339 5.18 -16.25 -27.14
C THR A 339 3.96 -15.49 -27.68
N GLN A 340 2.78 -15.65 -27.07
CA GLN A 340 1.56 -14.94 -27.46
C GLN A 340 1.73 -13.42 -27.42
N TYR A 341 2.47 -12.91 -26.42
CA TYR A 341 2.71 -11.47 -26.23
C TYR A 341 4.03 -10.97 -26.83
N GLY A 342 4.76 -11.80 -27.58
CA GLY A 342 5.99 -11.38 -28.26
C GLY A 342 7.13 -11.03 -27.30
N THR A 343 7.21 -11.69 -26.15
CA THR A 343 8.28 -11.55 -25.14
C THR A 343 8.93 -12.90 -24.84
N THR A 344 9.90 -12.94 -23.92
CA THR A 344 10.52 -14.19 -23.45
C THR A 344 9.95 -14.61 -22.11
N TYR A 345 9.96 -15.92 -21.78
CA TYR A 345 9.47 -16.37 -20.48
C TYR A 345 10.30 -15.81 -19.33
N GLN A 346 11.59 -15.51 -19.54
CA GLN A 346 12.46 -14.88 -18.54
C GLN A 346 12.10 -13.41 -18.32
N ALA A 347 11.84 -12.66 -19.41
CA ALA A 347 11.38 -11.30 -19.32
C ALA A 347 9.98 -11.24 -18.70
N LEU A 348 9.11 -12.19 -19.05
CA LEU A 348 7.79 -12.33 -18.46
C LEU A 348 7.85 -12.75 -16.99
N ALA A 349 8.73 -13.68 -16.62
CA ALA A 349 8.98 -14.07 -15.23
C ALA A 349 9.48 -12.90 -14.41
N SER A 350 10.48 -12.16 -14.93
CA SER A 350 11.05 -10.98 -14.28
C SER A 350 10.02 -9.86 -14.11
N LEU A 351 9.23 -9.57 -15.16
CA LEU A 351 8.13 -8.62 -15.13
C LEU A 351 7.07 -8.97 -14.06
N ASN A 352 6.91 -10.25 -13.78
CA ASN A 352 5.95 -10.78 -12.82
C ASN A 352 6.55 -11.21 -11.49
N GLY A 353 7.85 -10.97 -11.26
CA GLY A 353 8.54 -11.39 -10.03
C GLY A 353 8.48 -12.90 -9.75
N LEU A 354 8.38 -13.75 -10.77
CA LEU A 354 8.26 -15.20 -10.59
C LEU A 354 9.62 -15.81 -10.27
N SER A 355 9.76 -16.37 -9.06
CA SER A 355 10.97 -17.06 -8.60
C SER A 355 11.16 -18.43 -9.25
N ASN A 356 10.08 -19.09 -9.66
CA ASN A 356 10.10 -20.34 -10.43
C ASN A 356 9.27 -20.20 -11.72
N PRO A 357 9.91 -19.97 -12.89
CA PRO A 357 9.22 -19.81 -14.17
C PRO A 357 8.44 -21.03 -14.67
N ASN A 358 8.69 -22.22 -14.09
CA ASN A 358 7.98 -23.46 -14.43
C ASN A 358 6.72 -23.70 -13.60
N MET A 359 6.42 -22.81 -12.64
CA MET A 359 5.32 -22.96 -11.71
C MET A 359 4.35 -21.80 -11.89
N ILE A 360 3.46 -21.97 -12.87
CA ILE A 360 2.28 -21.11 -13.05
C ILE A 360 1.00 -21.95 -12.97
N TYR A 361 -0.11 -21.32 -12.61
CA TYR A 361 -1.39 -22.00 -12.39
C TYR A 361 -2.50 -21.40 -13.24
N ALA A 362 -3.45 -22.23 -13.68
CA ALA A 362 -4.66 -21.72 -14.31
C ALA A 362 -5.36 -20.71 -13.38
N GLY A 363 -5.76 -19.56 -13.92
CA GLY A 363 -6.30 -18.43 -13.19
C GLY A 363 -5.25 -17.45 -12.66
N GLN A 364 -3.95 -17.77 -12.71
CA GLN A 364 -2.88 -16.82 -12.37
C GLN A 364 -2.84 -15.67 -13.37
N VAL A 365 -2.70 -14.45 -12.87
CA VAL A 365 -2.63 -13.25 -13.72
C VAL A 365 -1.19 -12.83 -13.89
N LEU A 366 -0.75 -12.69 -15.14
CA LEU A 366 0.56 -12.22 -15.52
C LEU A 366 0.43 -10.83 -16.16
N LYS A 367 1.20 -9.87 -15.67
CA LYS A 367 1.55 -8.65 -16.40
C LYS A 367 2.21 -9.05 -17.71
N VAL A 368 1.68 -8.58 -18.82
CA VAL A 368 2.23 -8.76 -20.15
C VAL A 368 2.37 -7.39 -20.79
N ASN A 369 3.46 -7.14 -21.50
CA ASN A 369 3.53 -5.91 -22.27
C ASN A 369 2.52 -6.03 -23.42
N GLU A 370 1.91 -4.91 -23.82
CA GLU A 370 1.17 -4.88 -25.08
C GLU A 370 2.05 -5.45 -26.19
N LYS A 371 1.40 -6.08 -27.16
CA LYS A 371 2.05 -6.57 -28.37
C LYS A 371 2.63 -5.37 -29.11
N VAL A 372 3.83 -4.94 -28.71
CA VAL A 372 4.62 -4.00 -29.49
C VAL A 372 4.99 -4.79 -30.72
N SER A 373 4.21 -4.61 -31.78
CA SER A 373 4.49 -5.10 -33.12
C SER A 373 5.71 -4.34 -33.67
N THR A 374 6.84 -4.46 -32.99
CA THR A 374 8.14 -4.17 -33.56
C THR A 374 8.64 -5.50 -34.08
N THR A 375 8.39 -5.75 -35.37
CA THR A 375 9.04 -6.83 -36.10
C THR A 375 10.53 -6.58 -36.04
N ARG A 376 11.22 -7.24 -35.11
CA ARG A 376 12.68 -7.24 -35.06
C ARG A 376 13.15 -8.31 -36.03
N THR A 377 14.13 -7.96 -36.85
CA THR A 377 14.67 -8.85 -37.87
C THR A 377 16.14 -9.13 -37.64
N TYR A 378 16.56 -10.35 -37.95
CA TYR A 378 17.94 -10.79 -37.91
C TYR A 378 18.34 -11.31 -39.29
N THR A 379 19.36 -10.69 -39.89
CA THR A 379 19.93 -11.18 -41.15
C THR A 379 20.97 -12.24 -40.86
N VAL A 380 20.71 -13.47 -41.33
CA VAL A 380 21.57 -14.65 -41.19
C VAL A 380 22.97 -14.35 -41.75
N ARG A 381 24.01 -14.61 -40.97
CA ARG A 381 25.41 -14.44 -41.37
C ARG A 381 26.03 -15.79 -41.76
N SER A 382 27.13 -15.75 -42.51
CA SER A 382 27.87 -16.97 -42.82
C SER A 382 28.32 -17.67 -41.53
N GLY A 383 27.98 -18.96 -41.39
CA GLY A 383 28.27 -19.76 -40.19
C GLY A 383 27.17 -19.75 -39.12
N ASP A 384 26.10 -18.99 -39.28
CA ASP A 384 24.95 -19.06 -38.38
C ASP A 384 24.14 -20.36 -38.60
N ASN A 385 23.50 -20.85 -37.53
CA ASN A 385 22.43 -21.84 -37.61
C ASN A 385 21.26 -21.38 -36.73
N LEU A 386 20.08 -21.97 -36.94
CA LEU A 386 18.86 -21.48 -36.29
C LEU A 386 18.93 -21.56 -34.76
N SER A 387 19.65 -22.55 -34.21
CA SER A 387 19.86 -22.69 -32.77
C SER A 387 20.81 -21.62 -32.20
N SER A 388 21.91 -21.30 -32.89
CA SER A 388 22.84 -20.26 -32.44
C SER A 388 22.26 -18.85 -32.57
N ILE A 389 21.47 -18.61 -33.62
CA ILE A 389 20.69 -17.37 -33.78
C ILE A 389 19.65 -17.27 -32.67
N ALA A 390 18.84 -18.31 -32.48
CA ALA A 390 17.79 -18.31 -31.46
C ALA A 390 18.38 -18.04 -30.06
N SER A 391 19.50 -18.69 -29.72
CA SER A 391 20.22 -18.45 -28.47
C SER A 391 20.70 -16.99 -28.33
N ARG A 392 21.21 -16.38 -29.40
CA ARG A 392 21.66 -14.98 -29.40
C ARG A 392 20.49 -14.00 -29.25
N LEU A 393 19.34 -14.35 -29.83
CA LEU A 393 18.13 -13.52 -29.83
C LEU A 393 17.22 -13.79 -28.63
N GLY A 394 17.59 -14.72 -27.75
CA GLY A 394 16.79 -15.09 -26.58
C GLY A 394 15.50 -15.83 -26.90
N THR A 395 15.44 -16.56 -28.02
CA THR A 395 14.30 -17.40 -28.44
C THR A 395 14.72 -18.86 -28.63
N THR A 396 13.80 -19.74 -29.06
CA THR A 396 14.10 -21.13 -29.43
C THR A 396 14.13 -21.31 -30.94
N TYR A 397 14.88 -22.28 -31.44
CA TYR A 397 14.93 -22.52 -32.89
C TYR A 397 13.57 -22.96 -33.43
N GLN A 398 12.75 -23.65 -32.63
CA GLN A 398 11.39 -24.06 -33.00
C GLN A 398 10.48 -22.83 -33.17
N ALA A 399 10.50 -21.90 -32.21
CA ALA A 399 9.73 -20.67 -32.29
C ALA A 399 10.19 -19.79 -33.45
N LEU A 400 11.50 -19.70 -33.68
CA LEU A 400 12.08 -18.96 -34.79
C LEU A 400 11.75 -19.60 -36.16
N ALA A 401 11.76 -20.94 -36.26
CA ALA A 401 11.35 -21.67 -37.46
C ALA A 401 9.86 -21.47 -37.75
N GLN A 402 9.01 -21.63 -36.75
CA GLN A 402 7.56 -21.49 -36.87
C GLN A 402 7.18 -20.07 -37.29
N ARG A 403 7.80 -19.06 -36.67
CA ARG A 403 7.55 -17.64 -36.98
C ARG A 403 7.93 -17.26 -38.41
N ASN A 404 8.93 -17.92 -38.98
CA ASN A 404 9.42 -17.64 -40.32
C ASN A 404 8.98 -18.69 -41.36
N GLY A 405 8.04 -19.58 -41.00
CA GLY A 405 7.51 -20.60 -41.92
C GLY A 405 8.57 -21.56 -42.45
N LEU A 406 9.63 -21.86 -41.68
CA LEU A 406 10.73 -22.71 -42.13
C LEU A 406 10.34 -24.19 -42.01
N SER A 407 10.00 -24.83 -43.13
CA SER A 407 9.69 -26.26 -43.18
C SER A 407 10.87 -27.16 -42.81
N ASN A 408 12.10 -26.69 -43.03
CA ASN A 408 13.32 -27.36 -42.59
C ASN A 408 14.16 -26.41 -41.70
N PRO A 409 14.11 -26.57 -40.36
CA PRO A 409 14.84 -25.72 -39.42
C PRO A 409 16.38 -25.77 -39.55
N ASN A 410 16.91 -26.76 -40.26
CA ASN A 410 18.35 -26.92 -40.51
C ASN A 410 18.84 -26.21 -41.78
N LEU A 411 17.94 -25.59 -42.55
CA LEU A 411 18.26 -24.94 -43.82
C LEU A 411 17.91 -23.45 -43.76
N ILE A 412 18.93 -22.62 -43.59
CA ILE A 412 18.88 -21.16 -43.70
C ILE A 412 20.05 -20.68 -44.55
N TYR A 413 19.90 -19.52 -45.21
CA TYR A 413 20.92 -18.98 -46.11
C TYR A 413 21.51 -17.68 -45.57
N PRO A 414 22.83 -17.43 -45.70
CA PRO A 414 23.40 -16.12 -45.43
C PRO A 414 22.67 -15.02 -46.22
N GLY A 415 22.30 -13.94 -45.56
CA GLY A 415 21.48 -12.86 -46.11
C GLY A 415 19.97 -13.04 -45.91
N GLN A 416 19.50 -14.22 -45.48
CA GLN A 416 18.09 -14.44 -45.16
C GLN A 416 17.68 -13.62 -43.92
N THR A 417 16.54 -12.96 -43.99
CA THR A 417 16.03 -12.15 -42.88
C THR A 417 15.01 -12.96 -42.08
N LEU A 418 15.26 -13.14 -40.78
CA LEU A 418 14.37 -13.83 -39.85
C LEU A 418 13.70 -12.84 -38.91
N SER A 419 12.38 -12.86 -38.83
CA SER A 419 11.61 -12.15 -37.81
C SER A 419 11.69 -12.91 -36.49
N TYR A 420 11.92 -12.22 -35.37
CA TYR A 420 12.00 -12.84 -34.04
C TYR A 420 11.15 -12.10 -33.00
#